data_AF-A0ABD0RZC7-F1
#
_entry.id   AF-A0ABD0RZC7-F1
#
_cell.length_a   1.000
_cell.length_b   1.000
_cell.length_c   1.000
_cell.angle_alpha   90.00
_cell.angle_beta   90.00
_cell.angle_gamma   90.00
#
_symmetry.space_group_name_H-M   'P 1'
#
loop_
_entity.id
_entity.type
_entity.pdbx_description
1 polymer ?
#
loop_
_entity_poly.entity_id
_entity_poly.type
_entity_poly.pdbx_seq_one_letter_code
_entity_poly.pdbx_strand_id
1 'polypeptide(L)'
;MMAQILQSNQESFMNGICGIMALASAQLYTSFEFNCPCIPEYNYSYGISMLVIPPIWFFLLGFVLNNNVSMLAEEWKRPVGQRRKDPAVMRYMCVSISQRSLIAPAVWISVTLMDGKSFLCAYSMDLDMSEFGKN
;
A
#
# COMPACT_ATOMS: atom_id res chain seq x y z
N MET A 1 -9.42 -4.31 -22.76
CA MET A 1 -8.17 -3.98 -23.48
C MET A 1 -6.93 -4.04 -22.55
N MET A 2 -6.97 -3.46 -21.34
CA MET A 2 -5.81 -3.49 -20.40
C MET A 2 -5.43 -4.89 -19.87
N ALA A 3 -6.37 -5.82 -19.75
CA ALA A 3 -6.08 -7.17 -19.25
C ALA A 3 -5.27 -8.04 -20.24
N GLN A 4 -5.37 -7.79 -21.55
CA GLN A 4 -4.68 -8.59 -22.57
C GLN A 4 -3.21 -8.20 -22.76
N ILE A 5 -2.87 -6.93 -22.50
CA ILE A 5 -1.48 -6.44 -22.56
C ILE A 5 -0.64 -7.02 -21.41
N LEU A 6 -1.29 -7.40 -20.29
CA LEU A 6 -0.63 -8.00 -19.13
C LEU A 6 -0.31 -9.49 -19.29
N GLN A 7 -0.96 -10.20 -20.21
CA GLN A 7 -0.79 -11.66 -20.40
C GLN A 7 0.40 -12.06 -21.26
N SER A 8 0.97 -11.18 -22.09
CA SER A 8 2.00 -11.56 -23.09
C SER A 8 3.44 -11.63 -22.57
N ASN A 9 3.71 -11.19 -21.35
CA ASN A 9 5.07 -11.15 -20.79
C ASN A 9 5.21 -12.16 -19.64
N GLN A 10 5.56 -13.42 -19.93
CA GLN A 10 5.64 -14.46 -18.88
C GLN A 10 6.81 -14.32 -17.89
N GLU A 11 7.83 -13.48 -18.14
CA GLU A 11 8.77 -13.07 -17.08
C GLU A 11 8.12 -12.13 -16.03
N SER A 12 6.95 -11.58 -16.36
CA SER A 12 6.12 -10.74 -15.49
C SER A 12 5.29 -11.54 -14.47
N PHE A 13 5.43 -12.86 -14.39
CA PHE A 13 4.70 -13.68 -13.41
C PHE A 13 5.06 -13.35 -11.95
N MET A 14 6.27 -12.82 -11.67
CA MET A 14 6.60 -12.25 -10.34
C MET A 14 5.96 -10.87 -10.07
N ASN A 15 5.39 -10.21 -11.09
CA ASN A 15 4.57 -9.00 -10.98
C ASN A 15 3.05 -9.30 -11.01
N GLY A 16 2.63 -10.52 -11.39
CA GLY A 16 1.22 -10.87 -11.49
C GLY A 16 0.45 -10.71 -10.18
N ILE A 17 1.02 -11.19 -9.07
CA ILE A 17 0.43 -11.05 -7.72
C ILE A 17 0.37 -9.57 -7.30
N CYS A 18 1.41 -8.78 -7.61
CA CYS A 18 1.44 -7.36 -7.28
C CYS A 18 0.41 -6.57 -8.12
N GLY A 19 0.24 -6.93 -9.39
CA GLY A 19 -0.78 -6.35 -10.26
C GLY A 19 -2.20 -6.69 -9.80
N ILE A 20 -2.45 -7.95 -9.40
CA ILE A 20 -3.74 -8.35 -8.82
C ILE A 20 -4.01 -7.61 -7.51
N MET A 21 -3.02 -7.49 -6.62
CA MET A 21 -3.16 -6.72 -5.37
C MET A 21 -3.42 -5.23 -5.62
N ALA A 22 -2.75 -4.63 -6.61
CA ALA A 22 -3.00 -3.24 -6.99
C ALA A 22 -4.43 -3.05 -7.50
N LEU A 23 -4.91 -3.92 -8.39
CA LEU A 23 -6.29 -3.89 -8.88
C LEU A 23 -7.28 -4.11 -7.73
N ALA A 24 -7.02 -5.08 -6.86
CA ALA A 24 -7.85 -5.35 -5.68
C ALA A 24 -7.90 -4.15 -4.74
N SER A 25 -6.79 -3.44 -4.51
CA SER A 25 -6.77 -2.24 -3.68
C SER A 25 -7.64 -1.12 -4.24
N ALA A 26 -7.62 -0.90 -5.56
CA ALA A 26 -8.46 0.10 -6.20
C ALA A 26 -9.96 -0.29 -6.14
N GLN A 27 -10.28 -1.56 -6.37
CA GLN A 27 -11.66 -2.06 -6.29
C GLN A 27 -12.22 -2.02 -4.86
N LEU A 28 -11.37 -2.32 -3.87
CA LEU A 28 -11.73 -2.19 -2.46
C LEU A 28 -12.00 -0.74 -2.09
N TYR A 29 -11.20 0.21 -2.58
CA TYR A 29 -11.47 1.64 -2.37
C TYR A 29 -12.83 2.06 -2.94
N THR A 30 -13.15 1.65 -4.17
CA THR A 30 -14.45 2.00 -4.79
C THR A 30 -15.64 1.34 -4.10
N SER A 31 -15.44 0.20 -3.44
CA SER A 31 -16.48 -0.48 -2.67
C SER A 31 -16.60 0.04 -1.24
N PHE A 32 -15.63 0.84 -0.78
CA PHE A 32 -15.59 1.35 0.58
C PHE A 32 -16.40 2.65 0.67
N GLU A 33 -17.43 2.66 1.50
CA GLU A 33 -18.20 3.88 1.78
C GLU A 33 -17.47 4.74 2.81
N PHE A 34 -16.74 5.76 2.32
CA PHE A 34 -16.10 6.74 3.17
C PHE A 34 -17.13 7.71 3.77
N ASN A 35 -17.49 7.49 5.04
CA ASN A 35 -18.38 8.36 5.80
C ASN A 35 -17.58 9.16 6.85
N CYS A 36 -17.42 10.48 6.64
CA CYS A 36 -16.74 11.35 7.60
C CYS A 36 -17.65 11.56 8.83
N PRO A 37 -17.15 11.42 10.08
CA PRO A 37 -17.97 11.56 11.28
C PRO A 37 -18.40 13.01 11.56
N CYS A 38 -17.80 14.00 10.90
CA CYS A 38 -18.09 15.44 11.07
C CYS A 38 -18.03 15.91 12.53
N ILE A 39 -17.17 15.29 13.35
CA ILE A 39 -16.89 15.66 14.73
C ILE A 39 -15.45 16.19 14.78
N PRO A 40 -15.22 17.41 15.27
CA PRO A 40 -13.91 18.08 15.18
C PRO A 40 -12.75 17.26 15.76
N GLU A 41 -13.00 16.51 16.83
CA GLU A 41 -12.00 15.67 17.50
C GLU A 41 -11.61 14.41 16.69
N TYR A 42 -12.51 13.91 15.83
CA TYR A 42 -12.34 12.64 15.11
C TYR A 42 -12.08 12.81 13.61
N ASN A 43 -12.32 13.99 13.05
CA ASN A 43 -12.17 14.25 11.62
C ASN A 43 -10.72 14.00 11.13
N TYR A 44 -9.72 14.53 11.83
CA TYR A 44 -8.31 14.33 11.49
C TYR A 44 -7.88 12.88 11.62
N SER A 45 -8.19 12.25 12.76
CA SER A 45 -7.80 10.86 13.03
C SER A 45 -8.46 9.89 12.05
N TYR A 46 -9.74 10.08 11.74
CA TYR A 46 -10.48 9.26 10.78
C TYR A 46 -9.92 9.42 9.36
N GLY A 47 -9.75 10.67 8.89
CA GLY A 47 -9.22 10.95 7.55
C GLY A 47 -7.81 10.38 7.34
N ILE A 48 -6.90 10.61 8.28
CA ILE A 48 -5.52 10.09 8.22
C ILE A 48 -5.49 8.57 8.39
N SER A 49 -6.35 7.98 9.23
CA SER A 49 -6.39 6.53 9.41
C SER A 49 -6.69 5.80 8.10
N MET A 50 -7.60 6.32 7.27
CA MET A 50 -7.91 5.73 5.95
C MET A 50 -6.77 5.89 4.93
N LEU A 51 -5.90 6.88 5.14
CA LEU A 51 -4.71 7.09 4.31
C LEU A 51 -3.54 6.18 4.74
N VAL A 52 -3.43 5.84 6.03
CA VAL A 52 -2.26 5.12 6.58
C VAL A 52 -2.54 3.63 6.85
N ILE A 53 -3.69 3.28 7.43
CA ILE A 53 -3.97 1.90 7.88
C ILE A 53 -4.09 0.93 6.69
N PRO A 54 -4.87 1.21 5.63
CA PRO A 54 -5.00 0.25 4.53
C PRO A 54 -3.67 0.02 3.78
N PRO A 55 -2.83 1.02 3.48
CA PRO A 55 -1.51 0.80 2.90
C PRO A 55 -0.60 -0.09 3.77
N ILE A 56 -0.59 0.08 5.09
CA ILE A 56 0.16 -0.81 5.99
C ILE A 56 -0.36 -2.24 5.89
N TRP A 57 -1.68 -2.41 5.87
CA TRP A 57 -2.30 -3.73 5.75
C TRP A 57 -1.95 -4.40 4.41
N PHE A 58 -2.05 -3.68 3.29
CA PHE A 58 -1.65 -4.19 1.97
C PHE A 58 -0.16 -4.52 1.89
N PHE A 59 0.69 -3.72 2.52
CA PHE A 59 2.13 -3.97 2.57
C PHE A 59 2.42 -5.29 3.29
N LEU A 60 1.82 -5.52 4.46
CA LEU A 60 1.94 -6.77 5.20
C LEU A 60 1.37 -7.95 4.42
N LEU A 61 0.21 -7.77 3.77
CA LEU A 61 -0.39 -8.78 2.90
C LEU A 61 0.57 -9.18 1.77
N GLY A 62 1.23 -8.21 1.14
CA GLY A 62 2.23 -8.45 0.11
C GLY A 62 3.45 -9.24 0.59
N PHE A 63 3.86 -9.05 1.85
CA PHE A 63 4.89 -9.88 2.48
C PHE A 63 4.39 -11.32 2.74
N VAL A 64 3.18 -11.48 3.26
CA VAL A 64 2.60 -12.80 3.57
C VAL A 64 2.40 -13.64 2.31
N LEU A 65 1.95 -13.02 1.21
CA LEU A 65 1.72 -13.70 -0.07
C LEU A 65 3.03 -14.06 -0.79
N ASN A 66 4.17 -13.53 -0.36
CA ASN A 66 5.45 -13.80 -1.01
C ASN A 66 6.13 -15.03 -0.39
N ASN A 67 6.08 -16.14 -1.11
CA ASN A 67 6.68 -17.42 -0.70
C ASN A 67 8.18 -17.33 -0.35
N ASN A 68 8.91 -16.34 -0.88
CA ASN A 68 10.33 -16.17 -0.61
C ASN A 68 10.62 -15.60 0.79
N VAL A 69 9.63 -14.98 1.46
CA VAL A 69 9.80 -14.37 2.79
C VAL A 69 10.08 -15.44 3.86
N SER A 70 9.43 -16.60 3.77
CA SER A 70 9.68 -17.73 4.68
C SER A 70 11.12 -18.24 4.56
N MET A 71 11.61 -18.40 3.33
CA MET A 71 13.01 -18.80 3.07
C MET A 71 14.00 -17.76 3.60
N LEU A 72 13.67 -16.47 3.47
CA LEU A 72 14.51 -15.37 3.95
C LEU A 72 14.55 -15.32 5.48
N ALA A 73 13.43 -15.56 6.15
CA ALA A 73 13.34 -15.66 7.61
C ALA A 73 14.13 -16.86 8.15
N GLU A 74 14.10 -17.99 7.46
CA GLU A 74 14.86 -19.19 7.85
C GLU A 74 16.37 -18.96 7.74
N GLU A 75 16.85 -18.34 6.66
CA GLU A 75 18.26 -17.95 6.52
C GLU A 75 18.68 -16.88 7.54
N TRP A 76 17.78 -15.96 7.92
CA TRP A 76 18.05 -14.97 8.96
C TRP A 76 18.23 -15.59 10.35
N LYS A 77 17.40 -16.60 10.65
CA LYS A 77 17.43 -17.34 11.92
C LYS A 77 18.69 -18.19 12.09
N ARG A 78 19.35 -18.58 10.99
CA ARG A 78 20.60 -19.36 11.06
C ARG A 78 21.77 -18.52 11.61
N PRO A 79 22.62 -19.10 12.48
CA PRO A 79 23.78 -18.42 13.04
C PRO A 79 24.78 -18.03 11.94
N VAL A 80 25.58 -16.98 12.21
CA VAL A 80 26.41 -16.26 11.22
C VAL A 80 27.43 -17.16 10.48
N GLY A 81 27.75 -18.36 10.99
CA GLY A 81 28.63 -19.34 10.34
C GLY A 81 27.95 -20.47 9.54
N GLN A 82 26.62 -20.59 9.58
CA GLN A 82 25.85 -21.62 8.85
C GLN A 82 24.99 -21.05 7.72
N ARG A 83 25.10 -19.75 7.44
CA ARG A 83 24.37 -19.12 6.34
C ARG A 83 24.93 -19.60 5.01
N ARG A 84 24.05 -20.13 4.16
CA ARG A 84 24.44 -20.59 2.81
C ARG A 84 24.55 -19.46 1.81
N LYS A 85 23.95 -18.30 2.11
CA LYS A 85 23.92 -17.14 1.22
C LYS A 85 24.69 -15.97 1.80
N ASP A 86 25.37 -15.24 0.91
CA ASP A 86 26.04 -14.00 1.28
C ASP A 86 25.05 -12.97 1.84
N PRO A 87 25.46 -12.19 2.85
CA PRO A 87 24.60 -11.16 3.45
C PRO A 87 24.16 -10.10 2.43
N ALA A 88 24.97 -9.84 1.39
CA ALA A 88 24.62 -8.94 0.30
C ALA A 88 23.44 -9.44 -0.54
N VAL A 89 23.43 -10.74 -0.88
CA VAL A 89 22.34 -11.38 -1.65
C VAL A 89 21.04 -11.39 -0.84
N MET A 90 21.14 -11.59 0.47
CA MET A 90 19.99 -11.57 1.37
C MET A 90 19.38 -10.17 1.50
N ARG A 91 20.21 -9.13 1.61
CA ARG A 91 19.75 -7.73 1.57
C ARG A 91 19.07 -7.40 0.24
N TYR A 92 19.67 -7.82 -0.87
CA TYR A 92 19.08 -7.63 -2.19
C TYR A 92 17.71 -8.29 -2.32
N MET A 93 17.57 -9.54 -1.88
CA MET A 93 16.28 -10.23 -1.88
C MET A 93 15.25 -9.51 -1.01
N CYS A 94 15.63 -9.02 0.18
CA CYS A 94 14.72 -8.27 1.05
C CYS A 94 14.26 -6.95 0.41
N VAL A 95 15.18 -6.20 -0.22
CA VAL A 95 14.85 -4.96 -0.94
C VAL A 95 13.94 -5.25 -2.13
N SER A 96 14.25 -6.29 -2.93
CA SER A 96 13.43 -6.66 -4.07
C SER A 96 12.02 -7.07 -3.67
N ILE A 97 11.84 -7.75 -2.53
CA ILE A 97 10.52 -8.13 -2.01
C ILE A 97 9.78 -6.88 -1.53
N SER A 98 10.46 -6.02 -0.76
CA SER A 98 9.89 -4.77 -0.24
C SER A 98 9.41 -3.86 -1.35
N GLN A 99 10.21 -3.66 -2.40
CA GLN A 99 9.85 -2.84 -3.56
C GLN A 99 8.56 -3.31 -4.24
N ARG A 100 8.35 -4.63 -4.32
CA ARG A 100 7.16 -5.21 -4.95
C ARG A 100 5.93 -5.08 -4.05
N SER A 101 6.09 -5.34 -2.76
CA SER A 101 5.01 -5.17 -1.78
C SER A 101 4.54 -3.72 -1.62
N LEU A 102 5.36 -2.73 -2.01
CA LEU A 102 5.02 -1.30 -1.96
C LEU A 102 4.09 -0.84 -3.10
N ILE A 103 3.90 -1.65 -4.15
CA ILE A 103 3.09 -1.25 -5.31
C ILE A 103 1.62 -1.03 -4.92
N ALA A 104 0.99 -1.98 -4.23
CA ALA A 104 -0.41 -1.85 -3.82
C ALA A 104 -0.65 -0.71 -2.80
N PRO A 105 0.19 -0.53 -1.76
CA PRO A 105 0.17 0.66 -0.90
C PRO A 105 0.23 1.99 -1.67
N ALA A 106 1.13 2.10 -2.65
CA ALA A 106 1.26 3.31 -3.46
C ALA A 106 0.01 3.58 -4.32
N VAL A 107 -0.58 2.52 -4.89
CA VAL A 107 -1.82 2.62 -5.66
C VAL A 107 -2.98 3.06 -4.77
N TRP A 108 -3.13 2.51 -3.56
CA TRP A 108 -4.14 2.93 -2.61
C TRP A 108 -4.02 4.43 -2.29
N ILE A 109 -2.83 4.88 -1.88
CA ILE A 109 -2.59 6.28 -1.53
C ILE A 109 -2.91 7.20 -2.72
N SER A 110 -2.50 6.82 -3.93
CA SER A 110 -2.75 7.60 -5.14
C SER A 110 -4.25 7.73 -5.43
N VAL A 111 -5.01 6.64 -5.34
CA VAL A 111 -6.46 6.64 -5.56
C VAL A 111 -7.19 7.43 -4.48
N THR A 112 -6.84 7.26 -3.20
CA THR A 112 -7.43 7.99 -2.09
C THR A 112 -7.16 9.49 -2.18
N LEU A 113 -5.94 9.89 -2.58
CA LEU A 113 -5.59 11.30 -2.78
C LEU A 113 -6.31 11.90 -4.00
N MET A 114 -6.44 11.16 -5.11
CA MET A 114 -7.18 11.62 -6.28
C MET A 114 -8.67 11.84 -5.99
N ASP A 115 -9.28 11.01 -5.14
CA ASP A 115 -10.67 11.18 -4.71
C ASP A 115 -10.83 12.31 -3.67
N GLY A 116 -9.77 12.63 -2.92
CA GLY A 116 -9.68 13.82 -2.05
C GLY A 116 -10.55 13.80 -0.78
N LYS A 117 -11.49 12.86 -0.63
CA LYS A 117 -12.43 12.80 0.51
C LYS A 117 -11.74 12.66 1.87
N SER A 118 -10.71 11.82 1.95
CA SER A 118 -9.93 11.61 3.18
C SER A 118 -9.18 12.89 3.59
N PHE A 119 -8.59 13.61 2.63
CA PHE A 119 -7.87 14.86 2.88
C PHE A 119 -8.82 15.98 3.29
N LEU A 120 -9.97 16.10 2.62
CA LEU A 120 -11.03 17.05 2.99
C LEU A 120 -11.54 16.79 4.41
N CYS A 121 -11.84 15.54 4.76
CA CYS A 121 -12.28 15.20 6.12
C CYS A 121 -11.20 15.56 7.15
N ALA A 122 -9.92 15.24 6.87
CA ALA A 122 -8.82 15.48 7.80
C ALA A 122 -8.54 16.97 8.07
N TYR A 123 -8.53 17.80 7.02
CA TYR A 123 -8.16 19.22 7.12
C TYR A 123 -9.36 20.18 7.13
N SER A 124 -10.59 19.66 7.13
CA SER A 124 -11.82 20.47 7.18
C SER A 124 -11.83 21.53 8.28
N MET A 125 -11.19 21.24 9.42
CA MET A 125 -11.11 22.13 10.58
C MET A 125 -10.02 23.21 10.46
N ASP A 126 -8.99 22.97 9.65
CA ASP A 126 -7.87 23.89 9.43
C ASP A 126 -8.11 24.85 8.26
N LEU A 127 -9.21 24.67 7.52
CA LEU A 127 -9.59 25.55 6.42
C LEU A 127 -10.05 26.90 6.95
N ASP A 128 -9.33 27.95 6.57
CA ASP A 128 -9.76 29.31 6.79
C ASP A 128 -10.88 29.65 5.80
N MET A 129 -12.13 29.51 6.26
CA MET A 129 -13.32 29.83 5.47
C MET A 129 -13.37 31.30 5.02
N SER A 130 -12.52 32.18 5.57
CA SER A 130 -12.42 33.57 5.10
C SER A 130 -11.82 33.70 3.69
N GLU A 131 -10.95 32.76 3.28
CA GLU A 131 -10.41 32.72 1.92
C GLU A 131 -11.43 32.20 0.89
N PHE A 132 -12.40 31.38 1.31
CA PHE A 132 -13.44 30.82 0.45
C PHE A 132 -14.66 31.75 0.27
N GLY A 133 -14.76 32.82 1.06
CA GLY A 133 -15.73 33.88 0.83
C GLY A 133 -16.14 34.64 2.08
N LYS A 134 -15.74 35.90 2.14
CA LYS A 134 -16.57 36.95 2.74
C LYS A 134 -16.71 38.12 1.77
N ASN A 135 -17.82 38.10 1.03
CA ASN A 135 -18.76 39.23 0.99
C ASN A 135 -20.06 38.73 1.60
#